data_AF-A0A9N9QQ55-F1
#
_entry.id   AF-A0A9N9QQ55-F1
#
_cell.length_a   1.000
_cell.length_b   1.000
_cell.length_c   1.000
_cell.angle_alpha   90.00
_cell.angle_beta   90.00
_cell.angle_gamma   90.00
#
_symmetry.space_group_name_H-M   'P 1'
#
loop_
_entity.id
_entity.type
_entity.pdbx_description
1 polymer ?
#
loop_
_entity_poly.entity_id
_entity_poly.type
_entity_poly.pdbx_seq_one_letter_code
_entity_poly.pdbx_strand_id
1 'polypeptide(L)'
;MKSFVCVLVLSALALSANGQDSFKCPDDFGFYPHTRSCDKYWKCDNNVAELKTCGNGLAFDASDPKYLTENCDYIHNVECGDRAELEPPIGTSHCERLYGIFADEAKCDVFWNCWNGEASRYQCSPGLAYDREARVCMWADQVPECKNEEVAGGFSCPAGESNVGSFSRHAHPDDCRKYYICLEGQAREYGCPIGTVFKIGDSDGTGNCEDPEDVPGCEDYYGDLDLKSIRKSELLAGLQSSDANRANKPKKSLRPAPASRNAPEPSN
;
A
#
# COMPACT_ATOMS: atom_id res chain seq x y z
N MET A 1 -12.99 80.45 -6.25
CA MET A 1 -14.02 79.49 -5.82
C MET A 1 -13.75 78.16 -6.51
N LYS A 2 -13.04 77.23 -5.86
CA LYS A 2 -12.92 75.84 -6.28
C LYS A 2 -13.02 75.00 -5.00
N SER A 3 -14.18 74.42 -4.76
CA SER A 3 -14.47 73.62 -3.57
C SER A 3 -13.68 72.33 -3.60
N PHE A 4 -12.90 72.11 -2.53
CA PHE A 4 -12.29 70.83 -2.20
C PHE A 4 -13.38 69.89 -1.67
N VAL A 5 -13.55 68.72 -2.29
CA VAL A 5 -14.31 67.61 -1.72
C VAL A 5 -13.29 66.62 -1.17
N CYS A 6 -13.08 66.67 0.15
CA CYS A 6 -12.33 65.64 0.88
C CYS A 6 -13.22 64.41 1.05
N VAL A 7 -12.93 63.34 0.30
CA VAL A 7 -13.52 62.02 0.53
C VAL A 7 -12.69 61.34 1.62
N LEU A 8 -13.22 61.28 2.83
CA LEU A 8 -12.66 60.49 3.93
C LEU A 8 -12.96 59.01 3.68
N VAL A 9 -11.95 58.28 3.21
CA VAL A 9 -11.99 56.81 3.13
C VAL A 9 -11.72 56.26 4.53
N LEU A 10 -12.78 55.85 5.24
CA LEU A 10 -12.67 55.10 6.49
C LEU A 10 -12.20 53.68 6.17
N SER A 11 -10.90 53.43 6.33
CA SER A 11 -10.32 52.09 6.30
C SER A 11 -10.75 51.33 7.55
N ALA A 12 -11.70 50.41 7.41
CA ALA A 12 -12.04 49.44 8.43
C ALA A 12 -10.86 48.46 8.61
N LEU A 13 -10.06 48.66 9.65
CA LEU A 13 -9.13 47.66 10.15
C LEU A 13 -9.94 46.52 10.75
N ALA A 14 -10.11 45.44 9.98
CA ALA A 14 -10.59 44.17 10.49
C ALA A 14 -9.52 43.61 11.45
N LEU A 15 -9.75 43.78 12.75
CA LEU A 15 -9.04 43.04 13.78
C LEU A 15 -9.42 41.56 13.62
N SER A 16 -8.50 40.76 13.09
CA SER A 16 -8.55 39.31 13.17
C SER A 16 -8.47 38.92 14.64
N ALA A 17 -9.62 38.65 15.26
CA ALA A 17 -9.67 38.00 16.56
C ALA A 17 -9.15 36.56 16.37
N ASN A 18 -7.87 36.34 16.69
CA ASN A 18 -7.38 35.00 16.94
C ASN A 18 -8.13 34.48 18.18
N GLY A 19 -9.21 33.71 17.95
CA GLY A 19 -9.91 33.01 19.01
C GLY A 19 -8.99 31.94 19.58
N GLN A 20 -8.27 32.27 20.66
CA GLN A 20 -7.69 31.24 21.50
C GLN A 20 -8.86 30.50 22.16
N ASP A 21 -9.05 29.24 21.76
CA ASP A 21 -10.00 28.34 22.40
C ASP A 21 -9.62 28.25 23.88
N SER A 22 -10.47 28.73 24.78
CA SER A 22 -10.15 28.79 26.22
C SER A 22 -10.34 27.41 26.86
N PHE A 23 -9.45 26.47 26.54
CA PHE A 23 -9.48 25.14 27.12
C PHE A 23 -9.04 25.19 28.60
N LYS A 24 -9.75 24.44 29.45
CA LYS A 24 -9.42 24.25 30.87
C LYS A 24 -9.21 22.77 31.11
N CYS A 25 -8.10 22.42 31.75
CA CYS A 25 -7.78 21.04 32.10
C CYS A 25 -8.89 20.43 32.98
N PRO A 26 -9.46 19.28 32.58
CA PRO A 26 -10.37 18.51 33.43
C PRO A 26 -9.69 17.97 34.69
N ASP A 27 -8.43 17.52 34.57
CA ASP A 27 -7.60 17.01 35.66
C ASP A 27 -6.19 17.62 35.61
N ASP A 28 -5.42 17.46 36.69
CA ASP A 28 -4.04 17.96 36.81
C ASP A 28 -3.13 17.48 35.67
N PHE A 29 -3.34 16.24 35.21
CA PHE A 29 -2.58 15.59 34.14
C PHE A 29 -3.51 14.89 33.15
N GLY A 30 -3.18 14.95 31.86
CA GLY A 30 -3.88 14.17 30.84
C GLY A 30 -3.68 14.70 29.42
N PHE A 31 -4.26 13.98 28.47
CA PHE A 31 -4.24 14.26 27.04
C PHE A 31 -5.68 14.27 26.51
N TYR A 32 -6.20 15.44 26.17
CA TYR A 32 -7.61 15.62 25.84
C TYR A 32 -7.79 16.05 24.38
N PRO A 33 -8.81 15.55 23.67
CA PRO A 33 -9.02 15.90 22.28
C PRO A 33 -9.34 17.39 22.11
N HIS A 34 -8.87 17.99 21.00
CA HIS A 34 -9.33 19.31 20.59
C HIS A 34 -10.81 19.27 20.18
N THR A 35 -11.55 20.37 20.38
CA THR A 35 -13.00 20.43 20.11
C THR A 35 -13.35 20.30 18.63
N ARG A 36 -12.44 20.74 17.74
CA ARG A 36 -12.66 20.81 16.29
C ARG A 36 -11.62 20.10 15.43
N SER A 37 -10.41 19.85 15.95
CA SER A 37 -9.28 19.35 15.16
C SER A 37 -9.05 17.89 15.52
N CYS A 38 -9.00 17.00 14.53
CA CYS A 38 -8.74 15.59 14.80
C CYS A 38 -7.28 15.35 15.19
N ASP A 39 -6.37 16.18 14.67
CA ASP A 39 -4.93 16.07 14.82
C ASP A 39 -4.34 17.01 15.89
N LYS A 40 -5.19 17.69 16.66
CA LYS A 40 -4.75 18.48 17.83
C LYS A 40 -5.34 17.91 19.11
N TYR A 41 -4.61 18.12 20.19
CA TYR A 41 -4.98 17.72 21.53
C TYR A 41 -4.35 18.64 22.57
N TRP A 42 -4.89 18.62 23.77
CA TRP A 42 -4.40 19.39 24.90
C TRP A 42 -3.63 18.48 25.83
N LYS A 43 -2.36 18.81 26.09
CA LYS A 43 -1.59 18.21 27.18
C LYS A 43 -1.79 19.04 28.44
N CYS A 44 -2.29 18.43 29.49
CA CYS A 44 -2.40 19.02 30.82
C CYS A 44 -1.25 18.56 31.70
N ASP A 45 -0.58 19.51 32.34
CA ASP A 45 0.48 19.29 33.30
C ASP A 45 0.34 20.32 34.43
N ASN A 46 0.01 19.85 35.65
CA ASN A 46 -0.30 20.69 36.80
C ASN A 46 -1.34 21.79 36.48
N ASN A 47 -2.45 21.41 35.82
CA ASN A 47 -3.52 22.32 35.35
C ASN A 47 -3.10 23.35 34.28
N VAL A 48 -1.88 23.26 33.74
CA VAL A 48 -1.45 24.08 32.60
C VAL A 48 -1.74 23.33 31.32
N ALA A 49 -2.64 23.87 30.50
CA ALA A 49 -2.97 23.33 29.19
C ALA A 49 -1.98 23.81 28.12
N GLU A 50 -1.38 22.87 27.40
CA GLU A 50 -0.56 23.12 26.22
C GLU A 50 -1.23 22.51 24.99
N LEU A 51 -1.44 23.31 23.94
CA LEU A 51 -1.94 22.81 22.67
C LEU A 51 -0.84 22.05 21.93
N LYS A 52 -1.08 20.79 21.63
CA LYS A 52 -0.22 19.92 20.84
C LYS A 52 -0.86 19.60 19.50
N THR A 53 -0.04 19.14 18.56
CA THR A 53 -0.48 18.68 17.24
C THR A 53 0.26 17.39 16.95
N CYS A 54 -0.48 16.37 16.54
CA CYS A 54 0.07 15.10 16.07
C CYS A 54 0.94 15.32 14.82
N GLY A 55 1.78 14.33 14.50
CA GLY A 55 2.57 14.36 13.25
C GLY A 55 1.68 14.56 12.02
N ASN A 56 2.16 15.26 11.00
CA ASN A 56 1.35 15.54 9.80
C ASN A 56 0.90 14.24 9.11
N GLY A 57 -0.41 13.95 9.13
CA GLY A 57 -0.97 12.66 8.67
C GLY A 57 -1.41 11.71 9.77
N LEU A 58 -1.26 12.10 11.03
CA LEU A 58 -1.78 11.40 12.20
C LEU A 58 -2.90 12.21 12.87
N ALA A 59 -3.75 11.51 13.60
CA ALA A 59 -4.84 12.05 14.40
C ALA A 59 -4.69 11.62 15.86
N PHE A 60 -5.19 12.43 16.79
CA PHE A 60 -5.19 12.12 18.20
C PHE A 60 -6.32 11.13 18.52
N ASP A 61 -5.92 9.96 19.01
CA ASP A 61 -6.80 8.90 19.46
C ASP A 61 -7.16 9.12 20.94
N ALA A 62 -8.42 9.48 21.16
CA ALA A 62 -8.99 9.74 22.47
C ALA A 62 -9.78 8.52 23.03
N SER A 63 -9.50 7.31 22.54
CA SER A 63 -10.20 6.08 22.96
C SER A 63 -9.86 5.65 24.40
N ASP A 64 -8.75 6.14 24.97
CA ASP A 64 -8.42 5.92 26.39
C ASP A 64 -9.42 6.68 27.28
N PRO A 65 -10.30 5.97 28.03
CA PRO A 65 -11.31 6.62 28.85
C PRO A 65 -10.71 7.41 30.03
N LYS A 66 -9.43 7.22 30.33
CA LYS A 66 -8.72 7.95 31.39
C LYS A 66 -7.90 9.14 30.87
N TYR A 67 -7.76 9.30 29.56
CA TYR A 67 -6.96 10.37 28.95
C TYR A 67 -5.51 10.42 29.46
N LEU A 68 -4.91 9.28 29.81
CA LEU A 68 -3.55 9.22 30.34
C LEU A 68 -2.52 8.85 29.26
N THR A 69 -2.98 8.42 28.10
CA THR A 69 -2.14 8.00 26.98
C THR A 69 -2.05 9.10 25.92
N GLU A 70 -0.82 9.55 25.62
CA GLU A 70 -0.56 10.42 24.46
C GLU A 70 -0.48 9.57 23.20
N ASN A 71 -1.62 9.32 22.55
CA ASN A 71 -1.68 8.46 21.37
C ASN A 71 -2.03 9.24 20.10
N CYS A 72 -1.10 9.27 19.15
CA CYS A 72 -1.35 9.72 17.79
C CYS A 72 -1.27 8.51 16.86
N ASP A 73 -2.35 8.22 16.13
CA ASP A 73 -2.43 7.11 15.18
C ASP A 73 -2.74 7.65 13.78
N TYR A 74 -2.66 6.81 12.76
CA TYR A 74 -3.07 7.20 11.41
C TYR A 74 -4.53 7.65 11.39
N ILE A 75 -4.81 8.70 10.62
CA ILE A 75 -6.14 9.34 10.56
C ILE A 75 -7.28 8.32 10.34
N HIS A 76 -7.06 7.27 9.56
CA HIS A 76 -8.06 6.26 9.25
C HIS A 76 -8.34 5.25 10.37
N ASN A 77 -7.47 5.17 11.38
CA ASN A 77 -7.67 4.35 12.57
C ASN A 77 -8.40 5.11 13.69
N VAL A 78 -8.54 6.44 13.55
CA VAL A 78 -9.06 7.31 14.60
C VAL A 78 -10.48 7.75 14.29
N GLU A 79 -11.38 7.56 15.24
CA GLU A 79 -12.73 8.09 15.17
C GLU A 79 -12.73 9.59 15.52
N CYS A 80 -12.68 10.44 14.50
CA CYS A 80 -12.65 11.90 14.68
C CYS A 80 -13.99 12.48 15.20
N GLY A 81 -15.12 11.84 14.88
CA GLY A 81 -16.45 12.40 15.15
C GLY A 81 -16.62 13.77 14.49
N ASP A 82 -17.07 14.76 15.25
CA ASP A 82 -17.27 16.14 14.75
C ASP A 82 -15.96 16.94 14.57
N ARG A 83 -14.82 16.37 14.98
CA ARG A 83 -13.49 17.03 14.87
C ARG A 83 -12.96 16.91 13.45
N ALA A 84 -13.56 17.61 12.50
CA ALA A 84 -13.22 17.47 11.08
C ALA A 84 -11.96 18.24 10.64
N GLU A 85 -11.42 19.12 11.48
CA GLU A 85 -10.27 19.95 11.11
C GLU A 85 -8.97 19.17 11.17
N LEU A 86 -8.11 19.43 10.19
CA LEU A 86 -6.76 18.88 10.09
C LEU A 86 -5.84 19.99 9.63
N GLU A 87 -4.59 19.94 10.08
CA GLU A 87 -3.52 20.75 9.54
C GLU A 87 -3.36 20.47 8.04
N PRO A 88 -2.96 21.49 7.25
CA PRO A 88 -2.66 21.33 5.84
C PRO A 88 -1.64 20.20 5.61
N PRO A 89 -1.77 19.44 4.51
CA PRO A 89 -0.80 18.41 4.17
C PRO A 89 0.59 19.00 3.91
N ILE A 90 1.62 18.33 4.43
CA ILE A 90 3.02 18.62 4.10
C ILE A 90 3.51 17.44 3.27
N GLY A 91 3.57 17.65 1.96
CA GLY A 91 3.94 16.60 1.00
C GLY A 91 5.44 16.52 0.73
N THR A 92 5.93 15.31 0.49
CA THR A 92 7.26 14.98 -0.03
C THR A 92 7.12 14.01 -1.22
N SER A 93 8.22 13.52 -1.78
CA SER A 93 8.16 12.53 -2.88
C SER A 93 7.40 11.28 -2.43
N HIS A 94 6.31 10.94 -3.12
CA HIS A 94 5.41 9.81 -2.83
C HIS A 94 4.60 9.89 -1.52
N CYS A 95 4.69 10.99 -0.78
CA CYS A 95 3.98 11.17 0.47
C CYS A 95 3.10 12.41 0.39
N GLU A 96 1.77 12.27 0.40
CA GLU A 96 0.87 13.43 0.48
C GLU A 96 0.97 14.12 1.84
N ARG A 97 1.29 13.35 2.89
CA ARG A 97 1.57 13.82 4.26
C ARG A 97 2.80 13.10 4.81
N LEU A 98 3.44 13.67 5.82
CA LEU A 98 4.67 13.10 6.39
C LEU A 98 4.49 11.68 6.95
N TYR A 99 3.29 11.36 7.45
CA TYR A 99 2.93 10.03 7.91
C TYR A 99 1.72 9.51 7.13
N GLY A 100 1.81 8.28 6.64
CA GLY A 100 0.67 7.64 5.96
C GLY A 100 1.08 6.49 5.05
N ILE A 101 0.06 5.91 4.42
CA ILE A 101 0.23 4.92 3.34
C ILE A 101 -0.46 5.52 2.11
N PHE A 102 0.27 5.61 1.01
CA PHE A 102 -0.19 6.27 -0.21
C PHE A 102 0.00 5.36 -1.42
N ALA A 103 -0.99 5.35 -2.31
CA ALA A 103 -0.89 4.64 -3.58
C ALA A 103 0.16 5.30 -4.50
N ASP A 104 0.80 4.53 -5.35
CA ASP A 104 1.58 5.07 -6.46
C ASP A 104 0.64 5.57 -7.57
N GLU A 105 0.96 6.73 -8.17
CA GLU A 105 0.11 7.33 -9.21
C GLU A 105 0.25 6.64 -10.57
N ALA A 106 1.34 5.90 -10.81
CA ALA A 106 1.64 5.29 -12.10
C ALA A 106 1.54 3.77 -12.10
N LYS A 107 1.55 3.13 -10.92
CA LYS A 107 1.58 1.67 -10.78
C LYS A 107 0.58 1.20 -9.74
N CYS A 108 -0.49 0.56 -10.20
CA CYS A 108 -1.55 -0.01 -9.37
C CYS A 108 -1.08 -1.02 -8.32
N ASP A 109 0.01 -1.74 -8.56
CA ASP A 109 0.55 -2.71 -7.63
C ASP A 109 1.57 -2.12 -6.63
N VAL A 110 1.77 -0.79 -6.64
CA VAL A 110 2.78 -0.11 -5.80
C VAL A 110 2.10 0.83 -4.82
N PHE A 111 2.62 0.83 -3.61
CA PHE A 111 2.25 1.80 -2.59
C PHE A 111 3.46 2.18 -1.73
N TRP A 112 3.31 3.25 -0.98
CA TRP A 112 4.38 3.89 -0.24
C TRP A 112 3.99 3.99 1.23
N ASN A 113 4.83 3.49 2.12
CA ASN A 113 4.71 3.78 3.56
C ASN A 113 5.62 4.95 3.90
N CYS A 114 5.04 6.03 4.42
CA CYS A 114 5.74 7.26 4.72
C CYS A 114 5.93 7.41 6.23
N TRP A 115 7.18 7.60 6.64
CA TRP A 115 7.55 7.88 8.01
C TRP A 115 8.34 9.19 8.06
N ASN A 116 7.73 10.23 8.63
CA ASN A 116 8.32 11.58 8.67
C ASN A 116 8.75 12.10 7.27
N GLY A 117 7.97 11.78 6.24
CA GLY A 117 8.22 12.17 4.85
C GLY A 117 9.23 11.30 4.10
N GLU A 118 9.82 10.29 4.75
CA GLU A 118 10.66 9.27 4.09
C GLU A 118 9.78 8.13 3.58
N ALA A 119 9.76 7.94 2.26
CA ALA A 119 8.92 6.96 1.59
C ALA A 119 9.66 5.61 1.43
N SER A 120 9.07 4.55 1.96
CA SER A 120 9.45 3.17 1.69
C SER A 120 8.52 2.57 0.63
N ARG A 121 9.10 2.08 -0.48
CA ARG A 121 8.34 1.45 -1.58
C ARG A 121 7.92 0.03 -1.22
N TYR A 122 6.65 -0.27 -1.38
CA TYR A 122 6.09 -1.61 -1.31
C TYR A 122 5.43 -1.98 -2.64
N GLN A 123 5.31 -3.28 -2.86
CA GLN A 123 4.64 -3.82 -4.03
C GLN A 123 3.72 -4.94 -3.56
N CYS A 124 2.49 -4.93 -4.05
CA CYS A 124 1.55 -6.00 -3.85
C CYS A 124 2.06 -7.31 -4.45
N SER A 125 1.51 -8.43 -3.98
CA SER A 125 1.77 -9.72 -4.63
C SER A 125 1.34 -9.68 -6.10
N PRO A 126 1.95 -10.49 -6.96
CA PRO A 126 1.57 -10.65 -8.37
C PRO A 126 0.05 -10.68 -8.59
N GLY A 127 -0.45 -9.92 -9.57
CA GLY A 127 -1.87 -9.84 -9.92
C GLY A 127 -2.78 -9.05 -8.94
N LEU A 128 -2.23 -8.44 -7.89
CA LEU A 128 -2.98 -7.59 -6.96
C LEU A 128 -2.68 -6.09 -7.19
N ALA A 129 -3.68 -5.26 -6.94
CA ALA A 129 -3.57 -3.81 -6.89
C ALA A 129 -3.80 -3.28 -5.47
N TYR A 130 -3.16 -2.19 -5.10
CA TYR A 130 -3.36 -1.54 -3.81
C TYR A 130 -4.65 -0.71 -3.83
N ASP A 131 -5.59 -1.05 -2.97
CA ASP A 131 -6.78 -0.24 -2.74
C ASP A 131 -6.48 0.84 -1.70
N ARG A 132 -6.61 2.12 -2.08
CA ARG A 132 -6.35 3.28 -1.19
C ARG A 132 -7.33 3.36 -0.02
N GLU A 133 -8.58 2.97 -0.23
CA GLU A 133 -9.66 3.15 0.76
C GLU A 133 -9.64 2.01 1.77
N ALA A 134 -9.58 0.77 1.31
CA ALA A 134 -9.44 -0.42 2.13
C ALA A 134 -8.01 -0.61 2.67
N ARG A 135 -7.02 0.10 2.09
CA ARG A 135 -5.60 0.11 2.49
C ARG A 135 -4.95 -1.27 2.43
N VAL A 136 -5.38 -2.09 1.48
CA VAL A 136 -4.95 -3.48 1.32
C VAL A 136 -4.79 -3.82 -0.16
N CYS A 137 -3.91 -4.77 -0.46
CA CYS A 137 -3.80 -5.32 -1.80
C CYS A 137 -5.00 -6.23 -2.11
N MET A 138 -5.78 -5.88 -3.12
CA MET A 138 -6.94 -6.62 -3.60
C MET A 138 -6.73 -7.06 -5.05
N TRP A 139 -7.62 -7.90 -5.59
CA TRP A 139 -7.59 -8.19 -7.02
C TRP A 139 -7.84 -6.90 -7.81
N ALA A 140 -7.10 -6.68 -8.90
CA ALA A 140 -7.15 -5.42 -9.62
C ALA A 140 -8.54 -5.08 -10.18
N ASP A 141 -9.36 -6.09 -10.50
CA ASP A 141 -10.76 -5.93 -10.90
C ASP A 141 -11.69 -5.40 -9.78
N GLN A 142 -11.23 -5.45 -8.53
CA GLN A 142 -11.96 -4.94 -7.36
C GLN A 142 -11.53 -3.51 -6.99
N VAL A 143 -10.44 -3.00 -7.56
CA VAL A 143 -9.91 -1.66 -7.31
C VAL A 143 -10.38 -0.73 -8.45
N PRO A 144 -11.33 0.19 -8.22
CA PRO A 144 -12.00 0.92 -9.30
C PRO A 144 -11.09 1.73 -10.22
N GLU A 145 -9.95 2.19 -9.70
CA GLU A 145 -8.98 3.02 -10.42
C GLU A 145 -7.95 2.20 -11.21
N CYS A 146 -7.99 0.86 -11.09
CA CYS A 146 -7.00 -0.05 -11.66
C CYS A 146 -7.60 -1.01 -12.68
N LYS A 147 -6.76 -1.44 -13.61
CA LYS A 147 -7.12 -2.45 -14.61
C LYS A 147 -6.26 -3.69 -14.46
N ASN A 148 -6.83 -4.85 -14.79
CA ASN A 148 -6.10 -6.12 -14.71
C ASN A 148 -4.84 -6.11 -15.59
N GLU A 149 -4.87 -5.45 -16.75
CA GLU A 149 -3.73 -5.42 -17.67
C GLU A 149 -2.50 -4.73 -17.06
N GLU A 150 -2.70 -3.79 -16.13
CA GLU A 150 -1.64 -3.05 -15.44
C GLU A 150 -0.88 -3.93 -14.44
N VAL A 151 -1.55 -4.94 -13.88
CA VAL A 151 -0.97 -5.89 -12.92
C VAL A 151 -0.66 -7.26 -13.51
N ALA A 152 -1.14 -7.55 -14.73
CA ALA A 152 -0.93 -8.82 -15.42
C ALA A 152 0.38 -8.86 -16.23
N GLY A 153 1.24 -7.84 -16.15
CA GLY A 153 2.53 -7.84 -16.86
C GLY A 153 2.39 -7.92 -18.38
N GLY A 154 1.28 -7.42 -18.94
CA GLY A 154 0.99 -7.47 -20.38
C GLY A 154 0.44 -8.80 -20.88
N PHE A 155 0.23 -9.80 -20.02
CA PHE A 155 -0.42 -11.05 -20.40
C PHE A 155 -1.94 -10.85 -20.56
N SER A 156 -2.51 -11.44 -21.61
CA SER A 156 -3.95 -11.46 -21.85
C SER A 156 -4.43 -12.90 -22.01
N CYS A 157 -5.58 -13.20 -21.42
CA CYS A 157 -6.15 -14.54 -21.52
C CYS A 157 -6.48 -14.89 -22.98
N PRO A 158 -6.12 -16.11 -23.45
CA PRO A 158 -6.50 -16.56 -24.78
C PRO A 158 -8.01 -16.54 -24.97
N ALA A 159 -8.46 -16.16 -26.17
CA ALA A 159 -9.87 -16.18 -26.51
C ALA A 159 -10.38 -17.64 -26.58
N GLY A 160 -11.27 -18.00 -25.68
CA GLY A 160 -11.89 -19.32 -25.62
C GLY A 160 -13.21 -19.29 -24.86
N GLU A 161 -14.09 -20.24 -25.13
CA GLU A 161 -15.39 -20.39 -24.46
C GLU A 161 -15.19 -20.62 -22.97
N SER A 162 -15.16 -19.51 -22.22
CA SER A 162 -15.16 -19.53 -20.77
C SER A 162 -16.55 -19.95 -20.31
N ASN A 163 -16.75 -21.25 -20.16
CA ASN A 163 -17.89 -21.76 -19.41
C ASN A 163 -17.82 -21.16 -18.00
N VAL A 164 -18.96 -20.65 -17.50
CA VAL A 164 -19.04 -20.05 -16.15
C VAL A 164 -18.51 -21.03 -15.11
N GLY A 165 -17.52 -20.60 -14.32
CA GLY A 165 -16.83 -21.45 -13.33
C GLY A 165 -15.66 -22.29 -13.86
N SER A 166 -15.33 -22.20 -15.15
CA SER A 166 -14.11 -22.77 -15.72
C SER A 166 -12.93 -21.81 -15.60
N PHE A 167 -11.74 -22.35 -15.43
CA PHE A 167 -10.49 -21.59 -15.37
C PHE A 167 -9.39 -22.33 -16.12
N SER A 168 -8.48 -21.56 -16.71
CA SER A 168 -7.31 -22.11 -17.42
C SER A 168 -6.02 -21.59 -16.78
N ARG A 169 -4.95 -22.38 -16.91
CA ARG A 169 -3.61 -22.01 -16.43
C ARG A 169 -2.67 -21.86 -17.61
N HIS A 170 -1.80 -20.86 -17.55
CA HIS A 170 -0.88 -20.48 -18.62
C HIS A 170 0.50 -20.17 -18.02
N ALA A 171 1.59 -20.55 -18.68
CA ALA A 171 2.92 -20.21 -18.19
C ALA A 171 3.20 -18.71 -18.30
N HIS A 172 4.00 -18.19 -17.37
CA HIS A 172 4.51 -16.82 -17.49
C HIS A 172 5.64 -16.77 -18.54
N PRO A 173 5.67 -15.77 -19.43
CA PRO A 173 6.64 -15.72 -20.53
C PRO A 173 8.09 -15.54 -20.07
N ASP A 174 8.31 -14.80 -18.98
CA ASP A 174 9.66 -14.40 -18.54
C ASP A 174 10.18 -15.16 -17.30
N ASP A 175 9.35 -15.95 -16.62
CA ASP A 175 9.68 -16.50 -15.31
C ASP A 175 9.05 -17.89 -15.11
N CYS A 176 9.88 -18.93 -15.12
CA CYS A 176 9.46 -20.31 -14.94
C CYS A 176 8.72 -20.57 -13.63
N ARG A 177 8.94 -19.78 -12.57
CA ARG A 177 8.24 -19.97 -11.29
C ARG A 177 6.84 -19.37 -11.31
N LYS A 178 6.53 -18.53 -12.29
CA LYS A 178 5.27 -17.82 -12.35
C LYS A 178 4.36 -18.39 -13.42
N TYR A 179 3.07 -18.15 -13.24
CA TYR A 179 2.03 -18.57 -14.17
C TYR A 179 0.80 -17.69 -14.01
N TYR A 180 -0.07 -17.70 -15.02
CA TYR A 180 -1.35 -17.00 -14.98
C TYR A 180 -2.48 -18.00 -14.81
N ILE A 181 -3.48 -17.62 -14.02
CA ILE A 181 -4.80 -18.23 -14.02
C ILE A 181 -5.76 -17.27 -14.72
N CYS A 182 -6.43 -17.76 -15.74
CA CYS A 182 -7.50 -17.05 -16.42
C CYS A 182 -8.85 -17.48 -15.83
N LEU A 183 -9.52 -16.54 -15.17
CA LEU A 183 -10.86 -16.68 -14.61
C LEU A 183 -11.75 -15.66 -15.32
N GLU A 184 -12.75 -16.14 -16.06
CA GLU A 184 -13.70 -15.27 -16.80
C GLU A 184 -13.00 -14.24 -17.70
N GLY A 185 -11.88 -14.63 -18.32
CA GLY A 185 -11.08 -13.76 -19.20
C GLY A 185 -10.11 -12.82 -18.46
N GLN A 186 -10.12 -12.80 -17.13
CA GLN A 186 -9.17 -12.00 -16.34
C GLN A 186 -7.93 -12.82 -15.98
N ALA A 187 -6.77 -12.29 -16.35
CA ALA A 187 -5.49 -12.90 -16.02
C ALA A 187 -5.05 -12.53 -14.61
N ARG A 188 -4.77 -13.54 -13.78
CA ARG A 188 -4.24 -13.37 -12.43
C ARG A 188 -2.89 -14.07 -12.35
N GLU A 189 -1.84 -13.33 -12.02
CA GLU A 189 -0.49 -13.86 -11.89
C GLU A 189 -0.32 -14.58 -10.54
N TYR A 190 0.29 -15.75 -10.56
CA TYR A 190 0.60 -16.57 -9.39
C TYR A 190 2.04 -17.06 -9.46
N GLY A 191 2.55 -17.52 -8.33
CA GLY A 191 3.87 -18.13 -8.21
C GLY A 191 3.78 -19.54 -7.64
N CYS A 192 4.60 -20.44 -8.18
CA CYS A 192 4.86 -21.73 -7.59
C CYS A 192 5.61 -21.59 -6.24
N PRO A 193 5.39 -22.51 -5.29
CA PRO A 193 6.17 -22.60 -4.07
C PRO A 193 7.68 -22.59 -4.37
N ILE A 194 8.50 -22.12 -3.42
CA ILE A 194 9.95 -22.10 -3.66
C ILE A 194 10.50 -23.51 -3.88
N GLY A 195 11.28 -23.63 -4.95
CA GLY A 195 11.92 -24.84 -5.41
C GLY A 195 11.09 -25.65 -6.39
N THR A 196 9.97 -25.11 -6.90
CA THR A 196 9.21 -25.68 -8.02
C THR A 196 8.98 -24.62 -9.10
N VAL A 197 8.72 -25.06 -10.32
CA VAL A 197 8.43 -24.21 -11.48
C VAL A 197 7.16 -24.70 -12.16
N PHE A 198 6.50 -23.83 -12.92
CA PHE A 198 5.23 -24.14 -13.54
C PHE A 198 5.43 -24.96 -14.82
N LYS A 199 4.77 -26.12 -14.86
CA LYS A 199 4.68 -27.01 -16.02
C LYS A 199 3.29 -26.90 -16.65
N ILE A 200 3.24 -26.54 -17.93
CA ILE A 200 2.01 -26.59 -18.73
C ILE A 200 1.65 -28.06 -18.98
N GLY A 201 0.39 -28.43 -18.80
CA GLY A 201 -0.08 -29.78 -19.12
C GLY A 201 -0.45 -29.94 -20.60
N ASP A 202 -0.69 -31.18 -21.04
CA ASP A 202 -0.90 -31.51 -22.46
C ASP A 202 -2.24 -31.01 -23.04
N SER A 203 -3.16 -30.52 -22.20
CA SER A 203 -4.44 -29.97 -22.62
C SER A 203 -4.67 -28.55 -22.10
N ASP A 204 -5.43 -27.77 -22.86
CA ASP A 204 -5.76 -26.37 -22.53
C ASP A 204 -6.36 -26.27 -21.12
N GLY A 205 -5.69 -25.50 -20.27
CA GLY A 205 -6.12 -25.27 -18.88
C GLY A 205 -5.55 -26.21 -17.83
N THR A 206 -4.74 -27.21 -18.22
CA THR A 206 -3.99 -28.06 -17.28
C THR A 206 -2.59 -27.50 -17.01
N GLY A 207 -2.11 -27.65 -15.78
CA GLY A 207 -0.76 -27.21 -15.41
C GLY A 207 -0.54 -27.18 -13.91
N ASN A 208 0.66 -27.56 -13.49
CA ASN A 208 1.02 -27.78 -12.09
C ASN A 208 2.41 -27.22 -11.80
N CYS A 209 2.73 -27.03 -10.52
CA CYS A 209 4.09 -26.74 -10.10
C CYS A 209 4.86 -28.05 -9.92
N GLU A 210 5.94 -28.22 -10.66
CA GLU A 210 6.77 -29.43 -10.71
C GLU A 210 8.23 -29.11 -10.40
N ASP A 211 9.07 -30.15 -10.30
CA ASP A 211 10.51 -29.98 -10.14
C ASP A 211 11.11 -29.29 -11.39
N PRO A 212 12.02 -28.32 -11.22
CA PRO A 212 12.75 -27.69 -12.32
C PRO A 212 13.33 -28.67 -13.35
N GLU A 213 13.86 -29.81 -12.90
CA GLU A 213 14.46 -30.82 -13.78
C GLU A 213 13.44 -31.46 -14.75
N ASP A 214 12.15 -31.45 -14.39
CA ASP A 214 11.05 -32.02 -15.17
C ASP A 214 10.38 -31.01 -16.13
N VAL A 215 10.87 -29.76 -16.16
CA VAL A 215 10.32 -28.67 -16.97
C VAL A 215 11.38 -28.17 -17.96
N PRO A 216 11.25 -28.52 -19.25
CA PRO A 216 12.22 -28.15 -20.27
C PRO A 216 12.50 -26.65 -20.31
N GLY A 217 13.77 -26.26 -20.20
CA GLY A 217 14.23 -24.88 -20.20
C GLY A 217 14.20 -24.17 -18.84
N CYS A 218 13.76 -24.86 -17.78
CA CYS A 218 13.72 -24.34 -16.41
C CYS A 218 14.63 -25.11 -15.45
N GLU A 219 15.42 -26.07 -15.93
CA GLU A 219 16.21 -27.02 -15.13
C GLU A 219 17.15 -26.32 -14.15
N ASP A 220 17.81 -25.25 -14.62
CA ASP A 220 18.78 -24.48 -13.83
C ASP A 220 18.18 -23.23 -13.18
N TYR A 221 16.85 -23.10 -13.10
CA TYR A 221 16.18 -21.86 -12.65
C TYR A 221 16.67 -21.37 -11.28
N TYR A 222 16.86 -22.28 -10.33
CA TYR A 222 17.37 -21.96 -8.99
C TYR A 222 18.90 -22.00 -8.88
N GLY A 223 19.62 -22.47 -9.90
CA GLY A 223 21.07 -22.65 -9.89
C GLY A 223 21.57 -23.34 -8.62
N ASP A 224 22.57 -22.75 -7.96
CA ASP A 224 23.22 -23.31 -6.77
C ASP A 224 22.53 -22.94 -5.44
N LEU A 225 21.27 -22.50 -5.46
CA LEU A 225 20.57 -22.14 -4.23
C LEU A 225 20.29 -23.39 -3.38
N ASP A 226 20.63 -23.33 -2.08
CA ASP A 226 20.27 -24.38 -1.14
C ASP A 226 18.78 -24.30 -0.79
N LEU A 227 17.95 -24.92 -1.62
CA LEU A 227 16.49 -24.95 -1.47
C LEU A 227 16.05 -25.61 -0.15
N LYS A 228 16.87 -26.48 0.45
CA LYS A 228 16.54 -27.12 1.75
C LYS A 228 16.63 -26.10 2.88
N SER A 229 17.64 -25.24 2.85
CA SER A 229 17.75 -24.08 3.75
C SER A 229 16.55 -23.14 3.57
N ILE A 230 16.18 -22.82 2.33
CA ILE A 230 15.15 -21.82 2.02
C ILE A 230 13.76 -22.30 2.42
N ARG A 231 13.38 -23.54 2.05
CA ARG A 231 12.08 -24.13 2.43
C ARG A 231 11.91 -24.21 3.94
N LYS A 232 13.00 -24.47 4.67
CA LYS A 232 12.99 -24.45 6.14
C LYS A 232 12.78 -23.04 6.69
N SER A 233 13.44 -22.03 6.12
CA SER A 233 13.22 -20.64 6.53
C SER A 233 11.84 -20.11 6.16
N GLU A 234 11.24 -20.51 5.04
CA GLU A 234 9.87 -20.12 4.68
C GLU A 234 8.81 -20.80 5.55
N LEU A 235 8.99 -22.09 5.86
CA LEU A 235 8.12 -22.79 6.81
C LEU A 235 8.20 -22.13 8.20
N LEU A 236 9.39 -21.67 8.61
CA LEU A 236 9.57 -20.92 9.85
C LEU A 236 9.01 -19.49 9.76
N ALA A 237 9.12 -18.81 8.62
CA ALA A 237 8.56 -17.47 8.40
C ALA A 237 7.02 -17.48 8.39
N GLY A 238 6.40 -18.54 7.88
CA GLY A 238 4.94 -18.75 7.98
C GLY A 238 4.44 -19.04 9.41
N LEU A 239 5.35 -19.32 10.36
CA LEU A 239 5.04 -19.62 11.76
C LEU A 239 5.43 -18.48 12.73
N GLN A 240 6.11 -17.43 12.27
CA GLN A 240 6.67 -16.39 13.15
C GLN A 240 6.32 -14.99 12.66
N SER A 241 5.14 -14.50 13.05
CA SER A 241 4.92 -13.06 13.23
C SER A 241 5.43 -12.66 14.62
N SER A 242 6.74 -12.48 14.77
CA SER A 242 7.34 -11.53 15.72
C SER A 242 8.87 -11.61 15.70
N ASP A 243 9.42 -10.41 15.63
CA ASP A 243 10.77 -9.98 16.01
C ASP A 243 11.95 -10.18 15.05
N ALA A 244 12.57 -9.02 14.84
CA ALA A 244 13.66 -8.75 13.93
C ALA A 244 15.02 -9.21 14.46
N ASN A 245 15.85 -9.71 13.55
CA ASN A 245 17.14 -9.14 13.15
C ASN A 245 17.97 -10.20 12.42
N ARG A 246 18.56 -9.82 11.28
CA ARG A 246 20.02 -9.82 11.05
C ARG A 246 20.47 -10.17 9.62
N ALA A 247 21.41 -9.32 9.18
CA ALA A 247 22.53 -9.53 8.27
C ALA A 247 22.28 -9.59 6.75
N ASN A 248 22.66 -8.45 6.15
CA ASN A 248 23.26 -8.29 4.83
C ASN A 248 23.98 -9.55 4.30
N LYS A 249 23.44 -10.12 3.23
CA LYS A 249 24.16 -10.97 2.26
C LYS A 249 23.84 -10.47 0.84
N PRO A 250 24.79 -10.59 -0.10
CA PRO A 250 24.62 -10.03 -1.44
C PRO A 250 23.47 -10.73 -2.17
N LYS A 251 22.58 -9.94 -2.81
CA LYS A 251 21.51 -10.45 -3.68
C LYS A 251 22.12 -11.24 -4.84
N LYS A 252 21.93 -12.56 -4.87
CA LYS A 252 22.14 -13.38 -6.07
C LYS A 252 20.85 -13.34 -6.90
N SER A 253 20.95 -12.99 -8.19
CA SER A 253 19.77 -12.84 -9.04
C SER A 253 19.26 -14.19 -9.53
N LEU A 254 17.94 -14.30 -9.61
CA LEU A 254 17.24 -15.36 -10.34
C LEU A 254 17.60 -15.25 -11.83
N ARG A 255 17.62 -16.38 -12.55
CA ARG A 255 17.83 -16.38 -14.01
C ARG A 255 16.47 -16.37 -14.71
N PRO A 256 16.22 -15.42 -15.63
CA PRO A 256 15.02 -15.47 -16.46
C PRO A 256 15.03 -16.69 -17.37
N ALA A 257 13.83 -17.15 -17.75
CA ALA A 257 13.66 -18.25 -18.68
C ALA A 257 14.26 -17.88 -20.06
N PRO A 258 14.84 -18.82 -20.81
CA PRO A 258 15.11 -18.62 -22.23
C PRO A 258 13.77 -18.53 -22.99
N ALA A 259 13.67 -17.58 -23.93
CA ALA A 259 12.47 -17.36 -24.74
C ALA A 259 11.96 -18.68 -25.36
N SER A 260 10.78 -19.13 -24.95
CA SER A 260 10.14 -20.32 -25.49
C SER A 260 9.81 -20.13 -26.97
N ARG A 261 10.24 -21.07 -27.81
CA ARG A 261 10.01 -21.08 -29.27
C ARG A 261 8.59 -21.46 -29.69
N ASN A 262 7.61 -21.34 -28.79
CA ASN A 262 6.22 -21.69 -29.06
C ASN A 262 5.28 -20.49 -28.85
N ALA A 263 5.60 -19.36 -29.48
CA ALA A 263 4.58 -18.36 -29.78
C ALA A 263 3.79 -18.86 -31.00
N PRO A 264 2.45 -18.99 -30.95
CA PRO A 264 1.67 -19.13 -32.17
C PRO A 264 1.87 -17.86 -33.02
N GLU A 265 2.28 -18.04 -34.29
CA GLU A 265 2.37 -16.94 -35.25
C GLU A 265 1.01 -16.25 -35.40
N PRO A 266 0.97 -14.91 -35.55
CA PRO A 266 -0.26 -14.21 -35.87
C PRO A 266 -0.67 -14.57 -37.31
N SER A 267 -1.83 -15.21 -37.45
CA SER A 267 -2.51 -15.40 -38.72
C SER A 267 -2.83 -14.03 -39.33
N ASN A 268 -2.31 -13.75 -40.53
CA ASN A 268 -2.70 -12.62 -41.39
C ASN A 268 -4.21 -12.61 -41.69
#